data_AF-A0A4U5WJJ0-F1
#
_entry.id   AF-A0A4U5WJJ0-F1
#
_cell.length_a   1.000
_cell.length_b   1.000
_cell.length_c   1.000
_cell.angle_alpha   90.00
_cell.angle_beta   90.00
_cell.angle_gamma   90.00
#
_symmetry.space_group_name_H-M   'P 1'
#
loop_
_entity.id
_entity.type
_entity.pdbx_description
1 polymer ?
#
loop_
_entity_poly.entity_id
_entity_poly.type
_entity_poly.pdbx_seq_one_letter_code
_entity_poly.pdbx_strand_id
1 'polypeptide(L)'
;MAHISATSATPAPVTTPTPAPSPRRRHVRALGVVSALASLAALAPFATLAAHASPLAPPPVRDEDRPDYARGDQLLVTVRDSGVPGADGVYQLSCHPGGGSHPHADAACAALDRNSVWGRDAFAPVPAGSVCTLQYGGPATAHVTGRWAGRPVDATFERANGCEIERWDRFVPLLPEVSTGRPASRPPADWSHASHPAQPADPSRPASHAAHRPAARPAPHPLPHPLPRPLPAAHPSLLPAPLPAPLPEPAPEPRPAR
;
A
#
# COMPACT_ATOMS: atom_id res chain seq x y z
N MET A 1 -57.83 0.07 -28.46
CA MET A 1 -56.75 1.07 -28.55
C MET A 1 -56.93 2.02 -27.39
N ALA A 2 -56.16 1.83 -26.31
CA ALA A 2 -56.19 2.70 -25.13
C ALA A 2 -54.86 3.47 -25.09
N HIS A 3 -54.93 4.80 -25.17
CA HIS A 3 -53.77 5.68 -25.13
C HIS A 3 -53.39 5.92 -23.66
N ILE A 4 -52.17 5.54 -23.29
CA ILE A 4 -51.59 5.83 -21.97
C ILE A 4 -50.78 7.12 -22.13
N SER A 5 -51.28 8.21 -21.55
CA SER A 5 -50.55 9.48 -21.45
C SER A 5 -49.53 9.40 -20.33
N ALA A 6 -48.26 9.68 -20.63
CA ALA A 6 -47.19 9.77 -19.65
C ALA A 6 -47.10 11.22 -19.12
N THR A 7 -47.30 11.39 -17.81
CA THR A 7 -47.10 12.66 -17.10
C THR A 7 -45.65 12.74 -16.61
N SER A 8 -44.88 13.69 -17.14
CA SER A 8 -43.52 13.96 -16.68
C SER A 8 -43.55 14.66 -15.32
N ALA A 9 -42.91 14.06 -14.31
CA ALA A 9 -42.71 14.67 -13.00
C ALA A 9 -41.39 15.45 -12.98
N THR A 10 -41.47 16.74 -12.67
CA THR A 10 -40.33 17.64 -12.51
C THR A 10 -39.65 17.39 -11.15
N PRO A 11 -38.33 17.19 -11.07
CA PRO A 11 -37.63 17.08 -9.78
C PRO A 11 -37.48 18.46 -9.11
N ALA A 12 -37.75 18.51 -7.81
CA ALA A 12 -37.56 19.68 -6.96
C ALA A 12 -36.07 19.90 -6.61
N PRO A 13 -35.62 21.15 -6.36
CA PRO A 13 -34.24 21.44 -6.00
C PRO A 13 -33.91 20.96 -4.57
N VAL A 14 -32.78 20.29 -4.43
CA VAL A 14 -32.22 19.84 -3.14
C VAL A 14 -31.40 20.98 -2.53
N THR A 15 -31.89 21.54 -1.42
CA THR A 15 -31.18 22.55 -0.64
C THR A 15 -30.19 21.87 0.30
N THR A 16 -28.89 22.05 0.07
CA THR A 16 -27.83 21.60 0.99
C THR A 16 -27.78 22.45 2.26
N PRO A 17 -27.73 21.87 3.46
CA PRO A 17 -27.57 22.62 4.71
C PRO A 17 -26.13 23.10 4.91
N THR A 18 -25.99 24.38 5.25
CA THR A 18 -24.74 25.05 5.63
C THR A 18 -24.22 24.53 6.97
N PRO A 19 -22.93 24.17 7.11
CA PRO A 19 -22.36 23.77 8.40
C PRO A 19 -22.16 24.98 9.32
N ALA A 20 -22.65 24.87 10.56
CA ALA A 20 -22.48 25.85 11.63
C ALA A 20 -21.05 25.85 12.20
N PRO A 21 -20.52 27.01 12.66
CA PRO A 21 -19.19 27.08 13.25
C PRO A 21 -19.16 26.48 14.67
N SER A 22 -18.22 25.56 14.90
CA SER A 22 -17.95 24.93 16.20
C SER A 22 -17.27 25.91 17.20
N PRO A 23 -17.63 25.86 18.50
CA PRO A 23 -17.06 26.77 19.50
C PRO A 23 -15.61 26.39 19.86
N ARG A 24 -14.71 27.38 19.76
CA ARG A 24 -13.32 27.29 20.23
C ARG A 24 -13.27 27.12 21.75
N ARG A 25 -12.78 25.97 22.23
CA ARG A 25 -12.42 25.74 23.64
C ARG A 25 -11.25 26.65 24.01
N ARG A 26 -11.50 27.64 24.87
CA ARG A 26 -10.49 28.49 25.49
C ARG A 26 -9.88 27.72 26.68
N HIS A 27 -8.63 27.30 26.56
CA HIS A 27 -7.87 26.76 27.68
C HIS A 27 -7.50 27.91 28.63
N VAL A 28 -8.12 27.95 29.81
CA VAL A 28 -7.73 28.82 30.91
C VAL A 28 -6.48 28.22 31.55
N ARG A 29 -5.31 28.82 31.31
CA ARG A 29 -4.08 28.47 32.03
C ARG A 29 -4.09 29.20 33.38
N ALA A 30 -4.28 28.44 34.45
CA ALA A 30 -4.08 28.88 35.82
C ALA A 30 -2.57 29.07 36.06
N LEU A 31 -2.16 30.31 36.34
CA LEU A 31 -0.81 30.64 36.79
C LEU A 31 -0.83 30.71 38.32
N GLY A 32 -0.36 29.64 38.96
CA GLY A 32 0.08 29.67 40.35
C GLY A 32 1.61 29.75 40.36
N VAL A 33 2.18 30.83 40.88
CA VAL A 33 3.62 30.90 41.19
C VAL A 33 3.74 31.34 42.65
N VAL A 34 4.27 30.42 43.44
CA VAL A 34 4.58 30.54 44.87
C VAL A 34 5.90 31.28 45.04
N SER A 35 5.95 32.16 46.03
CA SER A 35 7.07 33.04 46.37
C SER A 35 8.23 32.32 47.11
N ALA A 36 9.39 33.00 47.08
CA ALA A 36 10.51 32.98 48.04
C ALA A 36 11.70 32.02 47.74
N LEU A 37 12.91 32.56 47.61
CA LEU A 37 13.80 32.90 48.73
C LEU A 37 15.06 33.68 48.28
N ALA A 38 15.62 34.38 49.27
CA ALA A 38 16.67 35.39 49.22
C ALA A 38 18.09 34.89 48.88
N SER A 39 18.89 35.82 48.34
CA SER A 39 20.30 35.76 47.97
C SER A 39 21.28 35.55 49.14
N LEU A 40 22.46 34.94 48.91
CA LEU A 40 23.80 35.59 48.89
C LEU A 40 25.00 34.61 48.98
N ALA A 41 26.11 35.03 48.30
CA ALA A 41 27.54 34.81 48.59
C ALA A 41 28.35 33.66 47.94
N ALA A 42 29.01 34.03 46.82
CA ALA A 42 30.45 33.94 46.51
C ALA A 42 31.31 32.72 46.93
N LEU A 43 31.98 32.10 45.94
CA LEU A 43 33.45 31.97 45.80
C LEU A 43 33.78 31.13 44.56
N ALA A 44 34.56 31.69 43.63
CA ALA A 44 35.01 31.04 42.42
C ALA A 44 36.32 30.27 42.65
N PRO A 45 36.44 29.03 42.13
CA PRO A 45 37.71 28.50 41.68
C PRO A 45 37.77 28.51 40.15
N PHE A 46 38.82 29.13 39.61
CA PHE A 46 39.22 29.05 38.21
C PHE A 46 39.47 27.58 37.83
N ALA A 47 38.46 26.90 37.29
CA ALA A 47 38.63 25.63 36.64
C ALA A 47 39.10 25.89 35.20
N THR A 48 40.31 25.43 34.91
CA THR A 48 40.94 25.44 33.59
C THR A 48 39.96 24.95 32.50
N LEU A 49 39.67 25.78 31.50
CA LEU A 49 38.99 25.34 30.29
C LEU A 49 39.90 24.35 29.56
N ALA A 50 39.71 23.06 29.80
CA ALA A 50 40.09 22.05 28.83
C ALA A 50 39.22 22.32 27.58
N ALA A 51 39.85 22.90 26.55
CA ALA A 51 39.27 22.99 25.23
C ALA A 51 39.05 21.56 24.72
N HIS A 52 37.87 21.00 25.00
CA HIS A 52 37.42 19.78 24.37
C HIS A 52 37.15 20.17 22.92
N ALA A 53 38.11 19.87 22.05
CA ALA A 53 37.88 19.81 20.62
C ALA A 53 36.86 18.69 20.38
N SER A 54 35.57 19.00 20.56
CA SER A 54 34.50 18.13 20.09
C SER A 54 34.72 17.95 18.59
N PRO A 55 34.82 16.71 18.08
CA PRO A 55 34.78 16.52 16.64
C PRO A 55 33.49 17.18 16.16
N LEU A 56 33.61 18.08 15.20
CA LEU A 56 32.49 18.77 14.58
C LEU A 56 31.62 17.70 13.92
N ALA A 57 30.66 17.17 14.67
CA ALA A 57 29.68 16.25 14.14
C ALA A 57 28.90 17.02 13.07
N PRO A 58 28.76 16.48 11.85
CA PRO A 58 27.95 17.13 10.83
C PRO A 58 26.54 17.37 11.41
N PRO A 59 25.92 18.53 11.10
CA PRO A 59 24.57 18.81 11.57
C PRO A 59 23.62 17.69 11.09
N PRO A 60 22.62 17.30 11.88
CA PRO A 60 21.66 16.29 11.46
C PRO A 60 20.98 16.74 10.16
N VAL A 61 21.06 15.91 9.13
CA VAL A 61 20.38 16.16 7.85
C VAL A 61 18.89 16.17 8.11
N ARG A 62 18.23 17.28 7.78
CA ARG A 62 16.79 17.41 7.96
C ARG A 62 16.07 16.52 6.94
N ASP A 63 14.88 16.01 7.29
CA ASP A 63 14.16 15.06 6.41
C ASP A 63 13.83 15.66 5.04
N GLU A 64 13.63 16.98 5.00
CA GLU A 64 13.45 17.77 3.77
C GLU A 64 14.66 17.75 2.83
N ASP A 65 15.88 17.67 3.36
CA ASP A 65 17.13 17.63 2.58
C ASP A 65 17.56 16.20 2.22
N ARG A 66 16.89 15.19 2.78
CA ARG A 66 17.17 13.79 2.46
C ARG A 66 16.68 13.51 1.04
N PRO A 67 17.50 12.91 0.15
CA PRO A 67 17.06 12.59 -1.20
C PRO A 67 15.84 11.67 -1.17
N ASP A 68 14.94 11.81 -2.16
CA ASP A 68 13.65 11.09 -2.24
C ASP A 68 13.80 9.57 -2.04
N TYR A 69 14.89 8.98 -2.54
CA TYR A 69 15.20 7.56 -2.39
C TYR A 69 15.65 7.14 -0.99
N ALA A 70 16.10 8.08 -0.16
CA ALA A 70 16.47 7.84 1.24
C ALA A 70 15.33 8.16 2.23
N ARG A 71 14.21 8.74 1.76
CA ARG A 71 12.98 8.92 2.56
C ARG A 71 12.13 7.65 2.66
N GLY A 72 12.56 6.56 2.03
CA GLY A 72 11.84 5.28 1.97
C GLY A 72 10.56 5.39 1.12
N ASP A 73 9.86 4.28 1.00
CA ASP A 73 8.54 4.28 0.36
C ASP A 73 7.50 4.65 1.42
N GLN A 74 6.66 5.64 1.12
CA GLN A 74 5.65 6.14 2.05
C GLN A 74 4.32 6.28 1.34
N LEU A 75 3.30 5.58 1.81
CA LEU A 75 1.97 5.56 1.22
C LEU A 75 0.91 5.87 2.28
N LEU A 76 -0.11 6.60 1.85
CA LEU A 76 -1.36 6.78 2.59
C LEU A 76 -2.45 6.02 1.86
N VAL A 77 -3.00 5.01 2.52
CA VAL A 77 -4.04 4.13 2.01
C VAL A 77 -5.37 4.49 2.66
N THR A 78 -6.34 4.93 1.88
CA THR A 78 -7.70 5.18 2.35
C THR A 78 -8.62 4.10 1.80
N VAL A 79 -9.34 3.40 2.67
CA VAL A 79 -10.28 2.33 2.30
C VAL A 79 -11.69 2.72 2.73
N ARG A 80 -12.68 2.46 1.88
CA ARG A 80 -14.10 2.74 2.15
C ARG A 80 -14.99 1.61 1.65
N ASP A 81 -16.09 1.40 2.36
CA ASP A 81 -17.19 0.52 1.98
C ASP A 81 -16.73 -0.92 1.67
N SER A 82 -15.68 -1.38 2.36
CA SER A 82 -15.14 -2.74 2.15
C SER A 82 -16.06 -3.82 2.69
N GLY A 83 -16.90 -3.50 3.68
CA GLY A 83 -17.70 -4.46 4.43
C GLY A 83 -16.88 -5.38 5.34
N VAL A 84 -15.56 -5.17 5.44
CA VAL A 84 -14.66 -5.92 6.32
C VAL A 84 -14.52 -5.17 7.65
N PRO A 85 -14.87 -5.78 8.79
CA PRO A 85 -14.79 -5.12 10.09
C PRO A 85 -13.38 -4.57 10.38
N GLY A 86 -13.28 -3.26 10.61
CA GLY A 86 -12.03 -2.59 10.97
C GLY A 86 -11.05 -2.31 9.82
N ALA A 87 -11.42 -2.63 8.57
CA ALA A 87 -10.58 -2.40 7.40
C ALA A 87 -10.83 -1.04 6.71
N ASP A 88 -11.99 -0.42 6.93
CA ASP A 88 -12.27 0.92 6.44
C ASP A 88 -11.54 1.96 7.31
N GLY A 89 -10.89 2.92 6.67
CA GLY A 89 -10.08 3.92 7.38
C GLY A 89 -8.97 4.51 6.53
N VAL A 90 -8.08 5.23 7.21
CA VAL A 90 -6.87 5.84 6.63
C VAL A 90 -5.66 5.25 7.32
N TYR A 91 -4.74 4.69 6.55
CA TYR A 91 -3.57 3.97 7.04
C TYR A 91 -2.31 4.53 6.43
N GLN A 92 -1.30 4.77 7.26
CA GLN A 92 0.04 5.09 6.82
C GLN A 92 0.81 3.79 6.65
N LEU A 93 1.53 3.67 5.55
CA LEU A 93 2.45 2.58 5.27
C LEU A 93 3.82 3.16 4.97
N SER A 94 4.83 2.67 5.66
CA SER A 94 6.23 2.89 5.31
C SER A 94 6.86 1.56 4.93
N CYS A 95 7.63 1.54 3.86
CA CYS A 95 8.42 0.37 3.46
C CYS A 95 9.90 0.74 3.37
N HIS A 96 10.77 -0.24 3.64
CA HIS A 96 12.22 -0.09 3.69
C HIS A 96 12.73 0.93 4.74
N PRO A 97 12.42 0.76 6.04
CA PRO A 97 11.83 -0.43 6.68
C PRO A 97 10.29 -0.41 6.78
N GLY A 98 9.69 -1.60 6.96
CA GLY A 98 8.25 -1.79 7.14
C GLY A 98 7.71 -1.12 8.41
N GLY A 99 6.59 -0.40 8.31
CA GLY A 99 5.96 0.26 9.45
C GLY A 99 4.73 1.12 9.10
N GLY A 100 4.31 1.95 10.06
CA GLY A 100 3.13 2.80 9.95
C GLY A 100 1.90 2.25 10.68
N SER A 101 0.73 2.82 10.41
CA SER A 101 -0.54 2.39 11.03
C SER A 101 -1.26 1.28 10.27
N HIS A 102 -0.73 0.85 9.13
CA HIS A 102 -1.32 -0.21 8.32
C HIS A 102 -1.29 -1.57 9.07
N PRO A 103 -2.43 -2.28 9.21
CA PRO A 103 -2.54 -3.47 10.05
C PRO A 103 -1.64 -4.64 9.61
N HIS A 104 -1.25 -4.65 8.33
CA HIS A 104 -0.39 -5.67 7.75
C HIS A 104 0.82 -5.05 7.03
N ALA A 105 1.50 -4.08 7.66
CA ALA A 105 2.55 -3.28 7.03
C ALA A 105 3.59 -4.12 6.26
N ASP A 106 4.23 -5.10 6.91
CA ASP A 106 5.27 -5.92 6.26
C ASP A 106 4.74 -6.74 5.08
N ALA A 107 3.55 -7.32 5.23
CA ALA A 107 2.94 -8.12 4.17
C ALA A 107 2.47 -7.25 2.99
N ALA A 108 2.01 -6.03 3.26
CA ALA A 108 1.65 -5.04 2.25
C ALA A 108 2.88 -4.59 1.47
N CYS A 109 4.00 -4.28 2.16
CA CYS A 109 5.28 -3.97 1.51
C CYS A 109 5.73 -5.12 0.61
N ALA A 110 5.72 -6.35 1.13
CA ALA A 110 6.12 -7.53 0.34
C ALA A 110 5.22 -7.76 -0.89
N ALA A 111 3.91 -7.43 -0.83
CA ALA A 111 3.03 -7.50 -1.99
C ALA A 111 3.37 -6.42 -3.02
N LEU A 112 3.60 -5.19 -2.57
CA LEU A 112 4.03 -4.10 -3.44
C LEU A 112 5.36 -4.38 -4.14
N ASP A 113 6.33 -4.96 -3.44
CA ASP A 113 7.61 -5.38 -4.02
C ASP A 113 7.41 -6.43 -5.11
N ARG A 114 6.60 -7.47 -4.86
CA ARG A 114 6.30 -8.51 -5.86
C ARG A 114 5.62 -7.96 -7.12
N ASN A 115 4.78 -6.95 -6.95
CA ASN A 115 4.06 -6.31 -8.06
C ASN A 115 4.90 -5.27 -8.81
N SER A 116 6.02 -4.86 -8.23
CA SER A 116 6.90 -3.84 -8.79
C SER A 116 7.86 -4.43 -9.79
N VAL A 117 7.67 -4.08 -11.06
CA VAL A 117 8.57 -4.44 -12.15
C VAL A 117 9.28 -3.18 -12.64
N TRP A 118 10.60 -3.25 -12.78
CA TRP A 118 11.39 -2.08 -13.18
C TRP A 118 10.92 -1.51 -14.54
N GLY A 119 10.76 -0.19 -14.60
CA GLY A 119 10.25 0.50 -15.79
C GLY A 119 8.74 0.35 -16.03
N ARG A 120 7.98 -0.25 -15.10
CA ARG A 120 6.53 -0.33 -15.15
C ARG A 120 5.91 0.38 -13.95
N ASP A 121 4.76 0.99 -14.18
CA ASP A 121 3.98 1.57 -13.10
C ASP A 121 3.09 0.51 -12.45
N ALA A 122 3.46 0.05 -11.26
CA ALA A 122 2.68 -0.92 -10.50
C ALA A 122 1.26 -0.42 -10.20
N PHE A 123 1.09 0.90 -10.02
CA PHE A 123 -0.16 1.54 -9.64
C PHE A 123 -1.01 1.98 -10.83
N ALA A 124 -0.55 1.77 -12.07
CA ALA A 124 -1.28 2.16 -13.26
C ALA A 124 -2.74 1.65 -13.24
N PRO A 125 -3.69 2.44 -13.76
CA PRO A 125 -5.06 1.99 -13.92
C PRO A 125 -5.15 0.85 -14.95
N VAL A 126 -6.30 0.18 -14.98
CA VAL A 126 -6.60 -0.74 -16.08
C VAL A 126 -6.57 0.04 -17.40
N PRO A 127 -5.84 -0.43 -18.44
CA PRO A 127 -5.78 0.27 -19.72
C PRO A 127 -7.16 0.47 -20.33
N ALA A 128 -7.40 1.65 -20.90
CA ALA A 128 -8.62 1.93 -21.62
C ALA A 128 -8.83 0.93 -22.78
N GLY A 129 -10.06 0.46 -22.95
CA GLY A 129 -10.40 -0.54 -23.97
C GLY A 129 -10.02 -1.98 -23.62
N SER A 130 -9.58 -2.25 -22.39
CA SER A 130 -9.40 -3.62 -21.90
C SER A 130 -10.71 -4.41 -21.98
N VAL A 131 -10.64 -5.66 -22.43
CA VAL A 131 -11.79 -6.57 -22.46
C VAL A 131 -11.97 -7.16 -21.06
N CYS A 132 -12.93 -6.62 -20.31
CA CYS A 132 -13.20 -6.98 -18.92
C CYS A 132 -14.56 -7.65 -18.79
N THR A 133 -14.69 -8.59 -17.84
CA THR A 133 -16.01 -9.13 -17.50
C THR A 133 -16.85 -8.07 -16.81
N LEU A 134 -18.18 -8.11 -16.98
CA LEU A 134 -19.12 -7.20 -16.30
C LEU A 134 -19.43 -7.62 -14.86
N GLN A 135 -18.51 -8.36 -14.21
CA GLN A 135 -18.70 -8.81 -12.84
C GLN A 135 -18.51 -7.64 -11.88
N TYR A 136 -19.57 -7.27 -11.18
CA TYR A 136 -19.50 -6.29 -10.10
C TYR A 136 -19.04 -6.97 -8.80
N GLY A 137 -17.95 -6.49 -8.22
CA GLY A 137 -17.35 -7.05 -7.01
C GLY A 137 -17.94 -6.50 -5.72
N GLY A 138 -18.61 -5.35 -5.76
CA GLY A 138 -19.14 -4.64 -4.60
C GLY A 138 -18.65 -3.18 -4.51
N PRO A 139 -19.13 -2.42 -3.53
CA PRO A 139 -18.92 -0.96 -3.46
C PRO A 139 -17.54 -0.53 -2.96
N ALA A 140 -16.71 -1.48 -2.51
CA ALA A 140 -15.43 -1.18 -1.90
C ALA A 140 -14.55 -0.32 -2.83
N THR A 141 -14.01 0.76 -2.26
CA THR A 141 -13.05 1.64 -2.94
C THR A 141 -11.81 1.83 -2.08
N ALA A 142 -10.68 2.09 -2.73
CA ALA A 142 -9.47 2.51 -2.05
C ALA A 142 -8.76 3.61 -2.83
N HIS A 143 -8.08 4.48 -2.12
CA HIS A 143 -7.25 5.53 -2.68
C HIS A 143 -5.87 5.49 -2.04
N VAL A 144 -4.85 5.36 -2.87
CA VAL A 144 -3.46 5.24 -2.44
C VAL A 144 -2.69 6.43 -2.97
N THR A 145 -2.06 7.18 -2.07
CA THR A 145 -1.23 8.34 -2.42
C THR A 145 0.14 8.23 -1.77
N GLY A 146 1.14 8.93 -2.29
CA GLY A 146 2.45 9.06 -1.67
C GLY A 146 3.59 8.80 -2.65
N ARG A 147 4.59 8.03 -2.23
CA ARG A 147 5.75 7.67 -3.06
C ARG A 147 6.09 6.18 -2.93
N TRP A 148 6.39 5.58 -4.07
CA TRP A 148 6.81 4.20 -4.19
C TRP A 148 7.90 4.06 -5.25
N ALA A 149 9.03 3.43 -4.90
CA ALA A 149 10.20 3.23 -5.75
C ALA A 149 10.66 4.53 -6.43
N GLY A 150 10.65 5.64 -5.67
CA GLY A 150 11.04 6.97 -6.15
C GLY A 150 10.01 7.70 -7.03
N ARG A 151 8.84 7.09 -7.29
CA ARG A 151 7.77 7.68 -8.11
C ARG A 151 6.61 8.16 -7.25
N PRO A 152 5.97 9.31 -7.58
CA PRO A 152 4.72 9.69 -6.94
C PRO A 152 3.62 8.70 -7.29
N VAL A 153 2.77 8.41 -6.32
CA VAL A 153 1.58 7.55 -6.45
C VAL A 153 0.36 8.39 -6.16
N ASP A 154 -0.63 8.29 -7.04
CA ASP A 154 -2.00 8.74 -6.86
C ASP A 154 -2.87 7.76 -7.65
N ALA A 155 -3.46 6.80 -6.94
CA ALA A 155 -4.15 5.68 -7.55
C ALA A 155 -5.46 5.37 -6.82
N THR A 156 -6.54 5.29 -7.58
CA THR A 156 -7.84 4.84 -7.10
C THR A 156 -8.06 3.38 -7.52
N PHE A 157 -8.66 2.62 -6.62
CA PHE A 157 -9.04 1.23 -6.80
C PHE A 157 -10.53 1.12 -6.57
N GLU A 158 -11.20 0.44 -7.48
CA GLU A 158 -12.61 0.13 -7.42
C GLU A 158 -12.81 -1.35 -7.77
N ARG A 159 -14.04 -1.84 -7.66
CA ARG A 159 -14.37 -3.25 -7.96
C ARG A 159 -15.57 -3.33 -8.91
N ALA A 160 -15.57 -2.45 -9.90
CA ALA A 160 -16.70 -2.24 -10.81
C ALA A 160 -16.83 -3.33 -11.90
N ASN A 161 -15.73 -3.98 -12.28
CA ASN A 161 -15.66 -5.00 -13.33
C ASN A 161 -14.54 -6.02 -13.04
N GLY A 162 -14.41 -7.07 -13.85
CA GLY A 162 -13.43 -8.14 -13.63
C GLY A 162 -11.96 -7.70 -13.61
N CYS A 163 -11.58 -6.71 -14.43
CA CYS A 163 -10.21 -6.22 -14.46
C CYS A 163 -9.89 -5.40 -13.21
N GLU A 164 -10.84 -4.59 -12.75
CA GLU A 164 -10.68 -3.79 -11.52
C GLU A 164 -10.67 -4.69 -10.27
N ILE A 165 -11.45 -5.77 -10.26
CA ILE A 165 -11.38 -6.80 -9.21
C ILE A 165 -9.99 -7.46 -9.19
N GLU A 166 -9.48 -7.90 -10.34
CA GLU A 166 -8.15 -8.51 -10.40
C GLU A 166 -7.05 -7.51 -9.96
N ARG A 167 -7.19 -6.25 -10.37
CA ARG A 167 -6.29 -5.18 -9.93
C ARG A 167 -6.35 -4.98 -8.42
N TRP A 168 -7.54 -4.98 -7.81
CA TRP A 168 -7.68 -4.95 -6.35
C TRP A 168 -6.97 -6.13 -5.68
N ASP A 169 -7.25 -7.35 -6.15
CA ASP A 169 -6.76 -8.59 -5.55
C ASP A 169 -5.23 -8.68 -5.59
N ARG A 170 -4.60 -8.15 -6.64
CA ARG A 170 -3.14 -8.07 -6.76
C ARG A 170 -2.51 -7.23 -5.64
N PHE A 171 -3.22 -6.24 -5.12
CA PHE A 171 -2.75 -5.39 -4.02
C PHE A 171 -3.13 -5.92 -2.64
N VAL A 172 -3.75 -7.09 -2.50
CA VAL A 172 -3.92 -7.71 -1.18
C VAL A 172 -2.54 -8.20 -0.68
N PRO A 173 -2.09 -7.85 0.55
CA PRO A 173 -2.86 -7.29 1.66
C PRO A 173 -2.63 -5.79 1.94
N LEU A 174 -2.13 -5.00 0.98
CA LEU A 174 -2.22 -3.52 1.08
C LEU A 174 -3.68 -3.07 1.12
N LEU A 175 -4.52 -3.70 0.31
CA LEU A 175 -5.97 -3.54 0.35
C LEU A 175 -6.57 -4.71 1.13
N PRO A 176 -7.73 -4.52 1.78
CA PRO A 176 -8.36 -5.62 2.48
C PRO A 176 -8.83 -6.71 1.52
N GLU A 177 -8.76 -7.94 1.99
CA GLU A 177 -9.38 -9.08 1.33
C GLU A 177 -10.90 -8.98 1.48
N VAL A 178 -11.54 -8.48 0.43
CA VAL A 178 -13.00 -8.39 0.33
C VAL A 178 -13.50 -9.64 -0.37
N SER A 179 -14.24 -10.48 0.35
CA SER A 179 -14.69 -11.78 -0.15
C SER A 179 -15.55 -11.61 -1.41
N THR A 180 -15.00 -11.93 -2.58
CA THR A 180 -15.74 -11.98 -3.85
C THR A 180 -16.57 -13.27 -3.96
N GLY A 181 -17.23 -13.73 -2.90
CA GLY A 181 -17.92 -15.04 -2.93
C GLY A 181 -17.04 -16.23 -3.39
N ARG A 182 -15.71 -16.06 -3.41
CA ARG A 182 -14.70 -17.11 -3.54
C ARG A 182 -14.10 -17.22 -2.14
N PRO A 183 -14.02 -18.42 -1.56
CA PRO A 183 -13.30 -18.56 -0.30
C PRO A 183 -11.91 -17.98 -0.50
N ALA A 184 -11.52 -17.11 0.44
CA ALA A 184 -10.18 -16.56 0.57
C ALA A 184 -9.17 -17.62 0.19
N SER A 185 -8.18 -17.25 -0.61
CA SER A 185 -7.12 -18.11 -1.11
C SER A 185 -6.48 -18.86 0.05
N ARG A 186 -7.08 -20.00 0.42
CA ARG A 186 -6.45 -20.97 1.29
C ARG A 186 -5.17 -21.30 0.52
N PRO A 187 -3.97 -21.12 1.09
CA PRO A 187 -2.79 -21.73 0.49
C PRO A 187 -3.13 -23.20 0.23
N PRO A 188 -2.52 -23.90 -0.74
CA PRO A 188 -2.71 -25.33 -0.87
C PRO A 188 -2.14 -26.01 0.38
N ALA A 189 -2.89 -25.96 1.48
CA ALA A 189 -2.85 -26.92 2.54
C ALA A 189 -3.40 -28.18 1.89
N ASP A 190 -2.45 -29.00 1.45
CA ASP A 190 -2.53 -30.43 1.68
C ASP A 190 -3.89 -31.04 1.25
N TRP A 191 -3.95 -31.48 0.00
CA TRP A 191 -4.99 -32.42 -0.46
C TRP A 191 -4.71 -33.85 0.04
N SER A 192 -4.43 -34.04 1.32
CA SER A 192 -4.23 -35.38 1.89
C SER A 192 -5.28 -35.75 2.92
N HIS A 193 -5.90 -34.84 3.68
CA HIS A 193 -6.83 -35.28 4.74
C HIS A 193 -8.02 -34.33 4.98
N ALA A 194 -8.97 -34.29 4.05
CA ALA A 194 -10.36 -33.95 4.37
C ALA A 194 -11.22 -35.21 4.23
N SER A 195 -11.25 -36.00 5.29
CA SER A 195 -12.24 -37.05 5.49
C SER A 195 -13.62 -36.42 5.37
N HIS A 196 -14.33 -36.72 4.27
CA HIS A 196 -15.76 -36.43 4.18
C HIS A 196 -16.46 -37.12 5.36
N PRO A 197 -17.37 -36.46 6.09
CA PRO A 197 -18.24 -37.18 7.00
C PRO A 197 -19.00 -38.24 6.18
N ALA A 198 -18.97 -39.48 6.66
CA ALA A 198 -19.64 -40.59 6.00
C ALA A 198 -21.10 -40.23 5.75
N GLN A 199 -21.48 -40.07 4.48
CA GLN A 199 -22.89 -39.98 4.12
C GLN A 199 -23.56 -41.29 4.58
N PRO A 200 -24.76 -41.23 5.18
CA PRO A 200 -25.49 -42.45 5.54
C PRO A 200 -25.69 -43.28 4.27
N ALA A 201 -25.37 -44.57 4.37
CA ALA A 201 -25.44 -45.50 3.25
C ALA A 201 -26.87 -45.57 2.71
N ASP A 202 -27.03 -45.32 1.41
CA ASP A 202 -28.27 -45.57 0.68
C ASP A 202 -28.50 -47.10 0.61
N PRO A 203 -29.58 -47.64 1.22
CA PRO A 203 -29.88 -49.07 1.21
C PRO A 203 -30.21 -49.62 -0.19
N SER A 204 -30.38 -48.74 -1.18
CA SER A 204 -30.74 -49.11 -2.56
C SER A 204 -29.53 -49.45 -3.44
N ARG A 205 -28.30 -49.27 -2.94
CA ARG A 205 -27.09 -49.49 -3.73
C ARG A 205 -26.61 -50.95 -3.64
N PRO A 206 -26.60 -51.73 -4.73
CA PRO A 206 -26.12 -53.10 -4.70
C PRO A 206 -24.62 -53.16 -4.39
N ALA A 207 -24.23 -54.11 -3.55
CA ALA A 207 -22.85 -54.35 -3.15
C ALA A 207 -21.98 -54.62 -4.39
N SER A 208 -21.22 -53.62 -4.81
CA SER A 208 -20.24 -53.80 -5.88
C SER A 208 -19.08 -54.62 -5.31
N HIS A 209 -18.89 -55.83 -5.81
CA HIS A 209 -17.77 -56.68 -5.45
C HIS A 209 -16.46 -55.88 -5.58
N ALA A 210 -15.72 -55.80 -4.47
CA ALA A 210 -14.43 -55.15 -4.38
C ALA A 210 -13.44 -55.87 -5.31
N ALA A 211 -13.25 -55.33 -6.52
CA ALA A 211 -12.11 -55.70 -7.33
C ALA A 211 -10.84 -55.22 -6.60
N HIS A 212 -9.94 -56.15 -6.30
CA HIS A 212 -8.61 -55.84 -5.77
C HIS A 212 -7.91 -54.84 -6.70
N ARG A 213 -7.77 -53.60 -6.22
CA ARG A 213 -7.00 -52.56 -6.89
C ARG A 213 -5.52 -53.00 -6.86
N PRO A 214 -4.87 -53.26 -7.99
CA PRO A 214 -3.46 -53.65 -7.98
C PRO A 214 -2.63 -52.50 -7.41
N ALA A 215 -1.63 -52.84 -6.60
CA ALA A 215 -0.68 -51.89 -6.05
C ALA A 215 -0.07 -51.04 -7.17
N ALA A 216 -0.17 -49.72 -7.04
CA ALA A 216 0.44 -48.79 -7.99
C ALA A 216 1.96 -49.03 -8.00
N ARG A 217 2.53 -49.19 -9.21
CA ARG A 217 3.98 -49.27 -9.38
C ARG A 217 4.64 -47.99 -8.81
N PRO A 218 5.77 -48.09 -8.11
CA PRO A 218 6.52 -46.92 -7.66
C PRO A 218 6.91 -46.06 -8.87
N ALA A 219 6.69 -44.76 -8.76
CA ALA A 219 7.08 -43.80 -9.79
C ALA A 219 8.61 -43.81 -9.97
N PRO A 220 9.13 -43.69 -11.20
CA PRO A 220 10.56 -43.57 -11.44
C PRO A 220 11.10 -42.28 -10.80
N HIS A 221 12.32 -42.35 -10.25
CA HIS A 221 13.00 -41.21 -9.65
C HIS A 221 13.17 -40.06 -10.67
N PRO A 222 13.01 -38.79 -10.26
CA PRO A 222 13.24 -37.66 -11.14
C PRO A 222 14.70 -37.62 -11.59
N LEU A 223 14.91 -37.42 -12.89
CA LEU A 223 16.24 -37.24 -13.48
C LEU A 223 16.91 -35.99 -12.89
N PRO A 224 18.24 -35.99 -12.70
CA PRO A 224 18.96 -34.82 -12.23
C PRO A 224 18.80 -33.65 -13.21
N HIS A 225 18.51 -32.46 -12.67
CA HIS A 225 18.40 -31.24 -13.47
C HIS A 225 19.71 -30.91 -14.19
N PRO A 226 19.67 -30.47 -15.46
CA PRO A 226 20.86 -30.04 -16.16
C PRO A 226 21.48 -28.82 -15.47
N LEU A 227 22.81 -28.82 -15.38
CA LEU A 227 23.58 -27.71 -14.81
C LEU A 227 23.32 -26.40 -15.59
N PRO A 228 23.29 -25.24 -14.92
CA PRO A 228 23.13 -23.95 -15.58
C PRO A 228 24.29 -23.69 -16.53
N ARG A 229 23.97 -23.21 -17.74
CA ARG A 229 24.97 -22.78 -18.73
C ARG A 229 25.75 -21.57 -18.19
N PRO A 230 27.07 -21.48 -18.45
CA PRO A 230 27.85 -20.31 -18.11
C PRO A 230 27.33 -19.07 -18.86
N LEU A 231 27.19 -17.96 -18.13
CA LEU A 231 26.82 -16.66 -18.68
C LEU A 231 27.88 -16.18 -19.69
N PRO A 232 27.50 -15.56 -20.82
CA PRO A 232 28.45 -14.94 -21.73
C PRO A 232 29.15 -13.77 -21.03
N ALA A 233 30.46 -13.65 -21.23
CA ALA A 233 31.27 -12.55 -20.71
C ALA A 233 30.76 -11.20 -21.28
N ALA A 234 30.63 -10.21 -20.41
CA ALA A 234 30.23 -8.85 -20.77
C ALA A 234 31.23 -8.24 -21.75
N HIS A 235 30.74 -7.75 -22.89
CA HIS A 235 31.54 -7.01 -23.87
C HIS A 235 31.96 -5.64 -23.28
N PRO A 236 33.24 -5.25 -23.36
CA PRO A 236 33.76 -4.02 -22.73
C PRO A 236 33.38 -2.69 -23.43
N SER A 237 32.49 -2.71 -24.44
CA SER A 237 32.30 -1.55 -25.33
C SER A 237 31.06 -0.68 -25.06
N LEU A 238 30.42 -0.78 -23.89
CA LEU A 238 29.25 0.02 -23.54
C LEU A 238 29.53 0.97 -22.36
N LEU A 239 30.58 1.78 -22.48
CA LEU A 239 30.74 2.96 -21.63
C LEU A 239 29.79 4.06 -22.16
N PRO A 240 28.86 4.58 -21.33
CA PRO A 240 27.97 5.67 -21.74
C PRO A 240 28.78 6.95 -21.97
N ALA A 241 28.44 7.69 -23.04
CA ALA A 241 29.06 8.97 -23.35
C ALA A 241 28.81 10.01 -22.23
N PRO A 242 29.76 10.93 -21.97
CA PRO A 242 29.59 11.96 -20.95
C PRO A 242 28.42 12.90 -21.30
N LEU A 243 27.60 13.22 -20.29
CA LEU A 243 26.44 14.11 -20.42
C LEU A 243 26.87 15.54 -20.80
N PRO A 244 26.10 16.24 -21.65
CA PRO A 244 26.38 17.62 -22.01
C PRO A 244 26.21 18.57 -20.79
N ALA A 245 27.03 19.62 -20.74
CA ALA A 245 27.01 20.61 -19.68
C ALA A 245 25.65 21.37 -19.61
N PRO A 246 25.17 21.74 -18.41
CA PRO A 246 23.92 22.47 -18.25
C PRO A 246 24.01 23.87 -18.89
N LEU A 247 22.92 24.29 -19.53
CA LEU A 247 22.78 25.62 -20.11
C LEU A 247 22.72 26.70 -19.01
N PRO A 248 23.26 27.91 -19.26
CA PRO A 248 23.23 29.00 -18.30
C PRO A 248 21.79 29.49 -18.04
N GLU A 249 21.46 29.73 -16.78
CA GLU A 249 20.14 30.23 -16.36
C GLU A 249 19.86 31.65 -16.89
N PRO A 250 18.59 31.97 -17.22
CA PRO A 250 18.18 33.30 -17.63
C PRO A 250 18.23 34.29 -16.45
N ALA A 251 18.66 35.52 -16.74
CA ALA A 251 18.77 36.59 -15.74
C ALA A 251 17.40 36.98 -15.15
N PRO A 252 17.34 37.35 -13.85
CA PRO A 252 16.10 37.70 -13.19
C PRO A 252 15.54 39.04 -13.68
N GLU A 253 14.23 39.09 -13.96
CA GLU A 253 13.51 40.29 -14.38
C GLU A 253 13.44 41.35 -13.25
N PRO A 254 13.46 42.65 -13.61
CA PRO A 254 13.35 43.74 -12.65
C PRO A 254 11.92 43.84 -12.09
N ARG A 255 11.81 43.89 -10.76
CA ARG A 255 10.53 44.08 -10.05
C ARG A 255 10.00 45.50 -10.28
N PRO A 256 8.67 45.69 -10.42
CA PRO A 256 8.08 47.01 -10.58
C PRO A 256 8.18 47.83 -9.28
N ALA A 257 8.58 49.09 -9.43
CA ALA A 257 8.60 50.08 -8.36
C ALA A 257 7.17 50.53 -8.02
N ARG A 258 6.92 50.75 -6.73
CA ARG A 258 5.61 51.11 -6.15
C ARG A 258 5.42 52.61 -6.10
#